data_AF-A0A6G2DBT3-F1
#
_entry.id   AF-A0A6G2DBT3-F1
#
_cell.length_a   1.000
_cell.length_b   1.000
_cell.length_c   1.000
_cell.angle_alpha   90.00
_cell.angle_beta   90.00
_cell.angle_gamma   90.00
#
_symmetry.space_group_name_H-M   'P 1'
#
loop_
_entity.id
_entity.type
_entity.pdbx_description
1 polymer ?
#
loop_
_entity_poly.entity_id
_entity_poly.type
_entity_poly.pdbx_seq_one_letter_code
_entity_poly.pdbx_strand_id
1 'polypeptide(L)' 'MTKRILVLEDGTVFEGKAFGADIDVTGEIVFNTGMTGYQESITDQSYNGQILTFTYPLVGNYGIIRDDYESII' A
#
# COMPACT_ATOMS: atom_id res chain seq x y z
N MET A 1 -6.04 -13.47 -14.29
CA MET A 1 -5.61 -12.57 -13.20
C MET A 1 -6.07 -11.17 -13.56
N THR A 2 -6.72 -10.46 -12.64
CA THR A 2 -7.21 -9.10 -12.89
C THR A 2 -6.02 -8.13 -12.93
N LYS A 3 -5.92 -7.35 -13.99
CA LYS A 3 -4.89 -6.31 -14.17
C LYS A 3 -5.28 -5.05 -13.39
N ARG A 4 -4.29 -4.31 -12.91
CA ARG A 4 -4.47 -3.00 -12.30
C ARG A 4 -3.38 -2.05 -12.75
N ILE A 5 -3.69 -0.76 -12.81
CA ILE A 5 -2.79 0.24 -13.35
C ILE A 5 -2.63 1.35 -12.31
N LEU A 6 -1.39 1.75 -12.05
CA LEU A 6 -1.04 2.97 -11.33
C LEU A 6 -0.61 4.02 -12.36
N VAL A 7 -1.31 5.15 -12.37
CA VAL A 7 -1.03 6.28 -13.28
C VAL A 7 -0.57 7.46 -12.42
N LEU A 8 0.59 8.02 -12.75
CA LEU A 8 1.13 9.21 -12.10
C LEU A 8 0.74 10.48 -12.85
N GLU A 9 0.82 11.63 -12.16
CA GLU A 9 0.47 12.93 -12.74
C GLU A 9 1.32 13.31 -13.96
N ASP A 10 2.56 12.81 -14.03
CA ASP A 10 3.50 13.05 -15.13
C ASP A 10 3.23 12.17 -16.36
N GLY A 11 2.20 11.30 -16.29
CA GLY A 11 1.85 10.35 -17.34
C GLY A 11 2.58 9.02 -17.27
N THR A 12 3.44 8.79 -16.27
CA THR A 12 4.06 7.49 -16.04
C THR A 12 3.02 6.45 -15.65
N VAL A 13 3.12 5.25 -16.22
CA VAL A 13 2.16 4.16 -16.01
C VAL A 13 2.86 2.90 -15.54
N PHE A 14 2.39 2.32 -14.44
CA PHE A 14 2.84 1.03 -13.92
C PHE A 14 1.70 0.01 -14.00
N GLU A 15 1.91 -1.08 -14.76
CA GLU A 15 0.98 -2.21 -14.81
C GLU A 15 1.30 -3.21 -13.70
N GLY A 16 0.27 -3.69 -13.01
CA GLY A 16 0.38 -4.66 -11.93
C GLY A 16 -0.77 -5.67 -11.90
N LYS A 17 -0.68 -6.56 -10.91
CA LYS A 17 -1.70 -7.58 -10.64
C LYS A 17 -2.51 -7.18 -9.41
N ALA A 18 -3.84 -7.19 -9.51
CA ALA A 18 -4.70 -6.91 -8.37
C ALA A 18 -4.64 -8.03 -7.31
N PHE A 19 -4.64 -7.64 -6.03
CA PHE A 19 -4.75 -8.55 -4.88
C PHE A 19 -5.67 -8.06 -3.75
N GLY A 20 -6.06 -6.77 -3.74
CA GLY A 20 -6.94 -6.16 -2.74
C GLY A 20 -8.33 -5.83 -3.26
N ALA A 21 -8.99 -4.85 -2.64
CA ALA A 21 -10.37 -4.43 -2.96
C ALA A 21 -10.54 -3.93 -4.41
N ASP A 22 -11.68 -4.20 -5.02
CA ASP A 22 -12.03 -3.81 -6.40
C ASP A 22 -12.69 -2.42 -6.45
N ILE A 23 -11.89 -1.39 -6.13
CA ILE A 23 -12.31 0.02 -6.09
C ILE A 23 -11.21 0.93 -6.66
N ASP A 24 -11.60 1.99 -7.34
CA ASP A 24 -10.64 3.01 -7.77
C ASP A 24 -10.35 4.00 -6.64
N VAL A 25 -9.10 4.42 -6.52
CA VAL A 25 -8.64 5.37 -5.51
C VAL A 25 -7.64 6.35 -6.11
N THR A 26 -7.59 7.55 -5.55
CA THR A 26 -6.65 8.61 -5.91
C THR A 26 -6.02 9.16 -4.63
N GLY A 27 -4.73 9.46 -4.66
CA GLY A 27 -4.01 9.97 -3.49
C GLY A 27 -2.58 10.37 -3.85
N GLU A 28 -1.89 10.99 -2.89
CA GLU A 28 -0.47 11.28 -3.01
C GLU A 28 0.32 9.97 -2.92
N ILE A 29 1.19 9.71 -3.91
CA ILE A 29 2.08 8.55 -3.84
C ILE A 29 3.29 8.87 -2.97
N VAL A 30 3.55 8.00 -1.98
CA VAL A 30 4.71 8.09 -1.09
C VAL A 30 5.44 6.75 -1.05
N PHE A 31 6.71 6.77 -0.68
CA PHE A 31 7.48 5.54 -0.48
C PHE A 31 7.97 5.40 0.96
N ASN A 32 8.01 4.17 1.46
CA ASN A 32 8.50 3.83 2.79
C ASN A 32 9.65 2.79 2.67
N THR A 33 10.74 3.07 3.37
CA THR A 33 11.99 2.29 3.35
C THR A 33 12.06 1.18 4.39
N GLY A 34 11.00 1.01 5.19
CA GLY A 34 10.83 -0.06 6.15
C GLY A 34 10.84 -1.43 5.47
N MET A 35 11.60 -2.36 6.05
CA MET A 35 11.71 -3.73 5.56
C MET A 35 10.75 -4.70 6.27
N THR A 36 10.17 -4.26 7.38
CA THR A 36 9.18 -4.96 8.20
C THR A 36 8.12 -3.96 8.65
N GLY A 37 7.08 -4.44 9.31
CA GLY A 37 6.05 -3.58 9.87
C GLY A 37 5.04 -3.06 8.84
N TYR A 38 4.73 -3.86 7.82
CA TYR A 38 3.81 -3.41 6.76
C TYR A 38 2.38 -3.24 7.26
N GLN A 39 1.97 -3.95 8.32
CA GLN A 39 0.62 -3.84 8.85
C GLN A 39 0.45 -2.55 9.64
N GLU A 40 1.41 -2.27 10.51
CA GLU A 40 1.57 -1.04 11.26
C GLU A 40 1.56 0.14 10.29
N SER A 41 2.34 0.05 9.21
CA SER A 41 2.42 1.09 8.18
C SER A 41 1.07 1.33 7.46
N ILE A 42 0.31 0.29 7.09
CA ILE A 42 -0.99 0.49 6.42
C ILE A 42 -2.13 0.87 7.38
N THR A 43 -1.90 0.78 8.70
CA THR A 43 -2.89 1.14 9.73
C THR A 43 -2.55 2.46 10.43
N ASP A 44 -1.40 3.06 10.15
CA ASP A 44 -1.01 4.38 10.64
C ASP A 44 -1.84 5.49 9.96
N GLN A 45 -2.55 6.28 10.77
CA GLN A 45 -3.39 7.38 10.33
C GLN A 45 -2.62 8.49 9.59
N SER A 46 -1.30 8.56 9.75
CA SER A 46 -0.43 9.51 9.05
C SER A 46 -0.46 9.32 7.53
N TYR A 47 -0.78 8.11 7.06
CA TYR A 47 -0.91 7.77 5.63
C TYR A 47 -2.32 8.00 5.05
N ASN A 48 -3.23 8.63 5.79
CA ASN A 48 -4.59 8.86 5.29
C ASN A 48 -4.60 9.66 3.98
N GLY A 49 -5.26 9.13 2.95
CA GLY A 49 -5.33 9.73 1.62
C GLY A 49 -4.07 9.54 0.77
N GLN A 50 -3.10 8.73 1.23
CA GLN A 50 -1.86 8.44 0.50
C GLN A 50 -1.87 7.02 -0.10
N ILE A 51 -1.12 6.86 -1.18
CA ILE A 51 -0.82 5.57 -1.81
C ILE A 51 0.59 5.16 -1.38
N LEU A 52 0.66 4.19 -0.47
CA LEU A 52 1.92 3.74 0.12
C LEU A 52 2.65 2.73 -0.80
N THR A 53 3.90 3.02 -1.13
CA THR A 53 4.80 2.14 -1.88
C THR A 53 5.93 1.64 -0.97
N PHE A 54 6.05 0.34 -0.77
CA PHE A 54 7.16 -0.25 -0.02
C PHE A 54 8.38 -0.43 -0.92
N THR A 55 9.56 -0.04 -0.45
CA THR A 55 10.81 -0.34 -1.18
C THR A 55 11.26 -1.78 -0.99
N TYR A 56 10.84 -2.44 0.09
CA TYR A 56 11.13 -3.86 0.32
C TYR A 56 10.23 -4.74 -0.55
N PRO A 57 10.79 -5.69 -1.33
CA PRO A 57 10.05 -6.37 -2.39
C PRO A 57 9.05 -7.43 -1.90
N LEU A 58 9.20 -7.91 -0.66
CA LEU A 58 8.38 -8.99 -0.12
C LEU A 58 7.48 -8.46 1.00
N VAL A 59 6.23 -8.15 0.67
CA VAL A 59 5.20 -7.69 1.60
C VAL A 59 4.18 -8.82 1.83
N GLY A 60 3.78 -9.04 3.09
CA GLY A 60 2.82 -10.10 3.44
C GLY A 60 3.45 -11.41 3.94
N ASN A 61 4.77 -11.44 4.18
CA ASN A 61 5.49 -12.67 4.56
C ASN A 61 4.97 -13.35 5.84
N TYR A 62 4.37 -12.60 6.76
CA TYR A 62 3.95 -13.09 8.07
C TYR A 62 2.45 -12.84 8.37
N GLY A 63 1.65 -12.51 7.36
CA GLY A 63 0.21 -12.28 7.53
C GLY A 63 -0.12 -11.00 8.31
N ILE A 64 -1.21 -11.02 9.08
CA ILE A 64 -1.64 -9.90 9.92
C ILE A 64 -2.09 -10.40 11.30
N ILE A 65 -1.91 -9.59 12.36
CA ILE A 65 -2.34 -9.87 13.73
C ILE A 65 -2.90 -8.61 14.39
N ARG A 66 -3.90 -8.76 15.26
CA ARG A 66 -4.59 -7.62 15.89
C ARG A 66 -3.69 -6.68 16.70
N ASP A 67 -2.60 -7.18 17.26
CA ASP A 67 -1.73 -6.38 18.12
C ASP A 67 -0.85 -5.39 17.34
N ASP A 68 -0.68 -5.62 16.03
CA ASP A 68 0.15 -4.79 15.13
C ASP A 68 -0.70 -3.72 14.39
N TYR A 69 -1.87 -3.36 14.91
CA TYR A 69 -2.66 -2.23 14.40
C TYR A 69 -2.22 -0.95 15.11
N GLU A 70 -1.63 0.00 14.38
CA GLU A 70 -1.22 1.31 14.92
C GLU A 70 -2.41 2.22 15.20
N SER A 71 -3.54 1.97 14.55
CA SER A 71 -4.78 2.66 14.83
C SER A 71 -5.97 1.74 14.61
N ILE A 72 -6.95 1.88 15.51
CA ILE A 72 -8.23 1.22 15.42
C ILE A 72 -9.15 2.22 14.75
N ILE A 73 -9.59 1.92 13.52
CA ILE A 73 -10.70 2.64 12.90
C ILE A 73 -11.96 2.40 13.74
#